data_AF-A0A229RCK9-F1
#
_entry.id   AF-A0A229RCK9-F1
#
_cell.length_a   1.000
_cell.length_b   1.000
_cell.length_c   1.000
_cell.angle_alpha   90.00
_cell.angle_beta   90.00
_cell.angle_gamma   90.00
#
_symmetry.space_group_name_H-M   'P 1'
#
loop_
_entity.id
_entity.type
_entity.pdbx_description
1 polymer ?
#
loop_
_entity_poly.entity_id
_entity_poly.type
_entity_poly.pdbx_seq_one_letter_code
_entity_poly.pdbx_strand_id
1 'polypeptide(L)'
;MRSRYRLAVYLTGATVARTGDELSGPALLLLGLSVDGSAATGSALLAGLTISAAAGGPLLGALLDRSPRPGRLLAWALLAYAGGLGAVLALVEVPAAIAVAVA
;
A
#
# COMPACT_ATOMS: atom_id res chain seq x y z
N MET A 1 24.06 -16.71 -17.17
CA MET A 1 23.80 -16.53 -15.72
C MET A 1 23.08 -15.22 -15.37
N ARG A 2 23.47 -14.05 -15.93
CA ARG A 2 22.80 -12.75 -15.69
C ARG A 2 21.27 -12.74 -15.91
N SER A 3 20.74 -13.53 -16.86
CA SER A 3 19.28 -13.62 -17.10
C SER A 3 18.52 -14.27 -15.94
N ARG A 4 19.06 -15.35 -15.34
CA ARG A 4 18.42 -16.05 -14.22
C ARG A 4 18.35 -15.17 -12.96
N TYR A 5 19.41 -14.41 -12.68
CA TYR A 5 19.41 -13.43 -11.58
C TYR A 5 18.38 -12.31 -11.78
N ARG A 6 18.22 -11.80 -13.01
CA ARG A 6 17.21 -10.79 -13.31
C ARG A 6 15.78 -11.32 -13.16
N LEU A 7 15.54 -12.57 -13.57
CA LEU A 7 14.24 -13.22 -13.38
C LEU A 7 13.94 -13.42 -11.89
N ALA A 8 14.90 -13.93 -11.11
CA ALA A 8 14.72 -14.13 -9.68
C ALA A 8 14.38 -12.81 -8.96
N VAL A 9 15.15 -11.74 -9.22
CA VAL A 9 14.89 -10.42 -8.63
C VAL A 9 13.52 -9.88 -9.04
N TYR A 10 13.15 -10.03 -10.31
CA TYR A 10 11.82 -9.62 -10.78
C TYR A 10 10.70 -10.39 -10.07
N LEU A 11 10.80 -11.71 -9.99
CA LEU A 11 9.79 -12.54 -9.35
C LEU A 11 9.68 -12.24 -7.86
N THR A 12 10.81 -12.10 -7.16
CA THR A 12 10.79 -11.71 -5.75
C THR A 12 10.11 -10.35 -5.55
N GLY A 13 10.45 -9.35 -6.35
CA GLY A 13 9.81 -8.04 -6.27
C GLY A 13 8.31 -8.09 -6.56
N ALA A 14 7.91 -8.83 -7.60
CA ALA A 14 6.51 -9.00 -7.98
C ALA A 14 5.72 -9.75 -6.90
N THR A 15 6.28 -10.83 -6.33
CA THR A 15 5.66 -11.59 -5.25
C THR A 15 5.49 -10.73 -4.01
N VAL A 16 6.54 -10.02 -3.57
CA VAL A 16 6.46 -9.13 -2.40
C VAL A 16 5.42 -8.04 -2.60
N ALA A 17 5.42 -7.39 -3.77
CA ALA A 17 4.43 -6.37 -4.09
C ALA A 17 3.00 -6.93 -4.09
N ARG A 18 2.79 -8.11 -4.67
CA ARG A 18 1.47 -8.74 -4.73
C ARG A 18 0.98 -9.20 -3.36
N THR A 19 1.85 -9.81 -2.57
CA THR A 19 1.53 -10.20 -1.20
C THR A 19 1.18 -8.97 -0.35
N GLY A 20 1.95 -7.89 -0.46
CA GLY A 20 1.65 -6.64 0.25
C GLY A 20 0.28 -6.06 -0.14
N ASP A 21 -0.04 -6.05 -1.43
CA ASP A 21 -1.33 -5.60 -1.95
C ASP A 21 -2.50 -6.43 -1.40
N GLU A 22 -2.40 -7.77 -1.43
CA GLU A 22 -3.43 -8.65 -0.87
C GLU A 22 -3.60 -8.51 0.65
N LEU A 23 -2.50 -8.31 1.38
CA LEU A 23 -2.52 -8.15 2.84
C LEU A 23 -3.04 -6.78 3.29
N SER A 24 -2.94 -5.75 2.44
CA SER A 24 -3.37 -4.39 2.78
C SER A 24 -4.85 -4.30 3.16
N GLY A 25 -5.72 -5.02 2.46
CA GLY A 25 -7.16 -5.03 2.68
C GLY A 25 -7.55 -5.49 4.09
N PRO A 26 -7.22 -6.73 4.50
CA PRO A 26 -7.48 -7.19 5.85
C PRO A 26 -6.72 -6.38 6.91
N ALA A 27 -5.51 -5.89 6.63
CA ALA A 27 -4.79 -5.04 7.56
C ALA A 27 -5.53 -3.72 7.86
N LEU A 28 -6.09 -3.05 6.85
CA LEU A 28 -6.88 -1.83 7.04
C LEU A 28 -8.21 -2.10 7.73
N LEU A 29 -8.85 -3.25 7.48
CA LEU A 29 -10.07 -3.65 8.20
C LEU A 29 -9.78 -3.82 9.70
N LEU A 30 -8.71 -4.55 10.04
CA LEU A 30 -8.29 -4.75 11.43
C LEU A 30 -7.83 -3.47 12.10
N LEU A 31 -7.12 -2.59 11.37
CA LEU A 31 -6.73 -1.27 11.85
C LEU A 31 -7.93 -0.38 12.14
N GLY A 32 -8.92 -0.34 11.25
CA GLY A 32 -10.15 0.42 11.52
C GLY A 32 -10.92 -0.14 12.72
N LEU A 33 -10.98 -1.46 12.85
CA LEU A 33 -11.60 -2.12 14.00
C LEU A 33 -10.88 -1.82 15.31
N SER A 34 -9.55 -1.67 15.31
CA SER A 34 -8.79 -1.39 16.53
C SER A 34 -8.94 0.04 17.05
N VAL A 35 -9.42 0.97 16.23
CA VAL A 35 -9.60 2.38 16.61
C VAL A 35 -10.82 2.58 17.52
N ASP A 36 -11.98 2.05 17.13
CA ASP A 36 -13.26 2.32 17.80
C ASP A 36 -14.15 1.06 17.97
N GLY A 37 -13.65 -0.13 17.57
CA GLY A 37 -14.43 -1.36 17.58
C GLY A 37 -15.49 -1.44 16.48
N SER A 38 -15.55 -0.48 15.56
CA SER A 38 -16.57 -0.38 14.52
C SER A 38 -16.10 -0.95 13.19
N ALA A 39 -16.93 -1.78 12.56
CA ALA A 39 -16.71 -2.24 11.19
C ALA A 39 -16.80 -1.11 10.16
N ALA A 40 -17.45 0.01 10.49
CA ALA A 40 -17.64 1.13 9.57
C ALA A 40 -16.31 1.81 9.20
N THR A 41 -15.44 2.05 10.19
CA THR A 41 -14.14 2.70 10.00
C THR A 41 -13.22 1.84 9.11
N GLY A 42 -13.12 0.55 9.40
CA GLY A 42 -12.38 -0.40 8.55
C GLY A 42 -12.94 -0.47 7.13
N SER A 43 -14.28 -0.54 6.99
CA SER A 43 -14.93 -0.59 5.68
C SER A 43 -14.71 0.69 4.87
N ALA A 44 -14.69 1.85 5.52
CA ALA A 44 -14.42 3.14 4.87
C ALA A 44 -12.97 3.21 4.35
N LEU A 45 -11.99 2.75 5.15
CA LEU A 45 -10.59 2.66 4.72
C LEU A 45 -10.43 1.73 3.50
N LEU A 46 -11.07 0.54 3.56
CA LEU A 46 -11.04 -0.41 2.45
C LEU A 46 -11.71 0.15 1.19
N ALA A 47 -12.85 0.83 1.33
CA ALA A 47 -13.53 1.48 0.22
C ALA A 47 -12.65 2.58 -0.40
N GLY A 48 -12.01 3.41 0.42
CA GLY A 48 -11.07 4.44 -0.03
C GLY A 48 -9.88 3.86 -0.80
N LEU A 49 -9.29 2.76 -0.30
CA LEU A 49 -8.21 2.05 -1.00
C LEU A 49 -8.70 1.48 -2.34
N THR A 50 -9.90 0.89 -2.38
CA THR A 50 -10.49 0.31 -3.60
C THR A 50 -10.78 1.36 -4.66
N ILE A 51 -11.36 2.49 -4.28
CA ILE A 51 -11.62 3.63 -5.17
C ILE A 51 -10.30 4.16 -5.73
N SER A 52 -9.30 4.32 -4.85
CA SER A 52 -7.97 4.79 -5.24
C SER A 52 -7.28 3.82 -6.21
N ALA A 53 -7.38 2.51 -5.98
CA ALA A 53 -6.83 1.48 -6.86
C ALA A 53 -7.54 1.46 -8.23
N ALA A 54 -8.87 1.59 -8.25
CA ALA A 54 -9.65 1.66 -9.48
C ALA A 54 -9.28 2.88 -10.34
N ALA A 55 -9.08 4.04 -9.71
CA ALA A 55 -8.61 5.24 -10.39
C ALA A 55 -7.12 5.16 -10.77
N GLY A 56 -6.30 4.54 -9.92
CA GLY A 56 -4.87 4.40 -10.10
C GLY A 56 -4.47 3.58 -11.32
N GLY A 57 -5.24 2.53 -11.67
CA GLY A 57 -4.96 1.69 -12.83
C GLY A 57 -4.85 2.46 -14.15
N PRO A 58 -5.91 3.16 -14.59
CA PRO A 58 -5.87 4.00 -15.80
C PRO A 58 -4.81 5.11 -15.74
N LEU A 59 -4.67 5.79 -14.60
CA LEU A 59 -3.72 6.89 -14.44
C LEU A 59 -2.28 6.41 -14.54
N LEU A 60 -1.92 5.35 -13.80
CA LEU A 60 -0.59 4.79 -13.81
C LEU A 60 -0.28 4.10 -15.14
N GLY A 61 -1.26 3.42 -15.75
CA GLY A 61 -1.14 2.84 -17.09
C GLY A 61 -0.78 3.91 -18.13
N ALA A 62 -1.52 5.02 -18.16
CA ALA A 62 -1.26 6.12 -19.08
C ALA A 62 0.10 6.82 -18.84
N LEU A 63 0.63 6.79 -17.62
CA LEU A 63 1.98 7.28 -17.30
C LEU A 63 3.06 6.27 -17.72
N LEU A 64 2.81 4.97 -17.54
CA LEU A 64 3.71 3.90 -17.97
C LEU A 64 3.87 3.86 -19.48
N ASP A 65 2.76 4.02 -20.23
CA ASP A 65 2.76 4.05 -21.70
C ASP A 65 3.62 5.19 -22.27
N ARG A 66 3.74 6.30 -21.54
CA ARG A 66 4.53 7.46 -21.93
C ARG A 66 5.95 7.46 -21.38
N SER A 67 6.30 6.50 -20.52
CA SER A 67 7.57 6.52 -19.79
C SER A 67 8.70 5.84 -20.54
N PRO A 68 9.86 6.49 -20.72
CA PRO A 68 11.05 5.84 -21.28
C PRO A 68 11.68 4.83 -20.31
N ARG A 69 11.27 4.81 -19.03
CA ARG A 69 11.81 3.91 -17.99
C ARG A 69 10.69 3.39 -17.06
N PRO A 70 9.80 2.52 -17.56
CA PRO A 70 8.61 2.09 -16.83
C PRO A 70 8.93 1.42 -15.48
N GLY A 71 10.05 0.69 -15.38
CA GLY A 71 10.46 0.04 -14.13
C GLY A 71 10.72 1.02 -12.97
N ARG A 72 11.28 2.22 -13.23
CA ARG A 72 11.48 3.23 -12.18
C ARG A 72 10.16 3.83 -11.72
N LEU A 73 9.25 4.07 -12.67
CA LEU A 73 7.92 4.58 -12.36
C LEU A 73 7.14 3.58 -11.48
N LEU A 74 7.20 2.30 -11.83
CA LEU A 74 6.58 1.23 -11.02
C LEU A 74 7.18 1.17 -9.61
N ALA A 75 8.51 1.27 -9.48
CA ALA A 75 9.15 1.29 -8.16
C ALA A 75 8.68 2.47 -7.31
N TRP A 76 8.55 3.67 -7.89
CA TRP A 76 8.00 4.82 -7.18
C TRP A 76 6.53 4.65 -6.82
N ALA A 77 5.72 4.05 -7.69
CA ALA A 77 4.31 3.77 -7.39
C ALA A 77 4.17 2.81 -6.20
N LEU A 78 5.00 1.76 -6.15
CA LEU A 78 5.04 0.83 -5.01
C LEU A 78 5.50 1.51 -3.71
N LEU A 79 6.51 2.37 -3.78
CA LEU A 79 6.96 3.16 -2.62
C LEU A 79 5.89 4.13 -2.13
N ALA A 80 5.19 4.80 -3.06
CA ALA A 80 4.09 5.70 -2.71
C ALA A 80 2.93 4.95 -2.07
N TYR A 81 2.58 3.77 -2.58
CA TYR A 81 1.56 2.89 -2.01
C TYR A 81 1.94 2.45 -0.58
N ALA A 82 3.15 1.91 -0.40
CA ALA A 82 3.64 1.51 0.91
C ALA A 82 3.72 2.69 1.90
N GLY A 83 4.18 3.86 1.43
CA GLY A 83 4.22 5.08 2.22
C GLY A 83 2.83 5.58 2.61
N GLY A 84 1.84 5.47 1.72
CA GLY A 84 0.44 5.80 2.00
C GLY A 84 -0.15 4.93 3.10
N LEU A 85 0.08 3.61 3.03
CA LEU A 85 -0.34 2.69 4.10
C LEU A 85 0.36 3.01 5.43
N GLY A 86 1.67 3.30 5.41
CA GLY A 86 2.42 3.72 6.60
C GLY A 86 1.90 5.02 7.20
N ALA A 87 1.50 5.99 6.37
CA ALA A 87 0.88 7.24 6.84
C ALA A 87 -0.46 6.99 7.52
N VAL A 88 -1.31 6.12 6.96
CA VAL A 88 -2.58 5.72 7.58
C VAL A 88 -2.34 5.07 8.95
N LEU A 89 -1.35 4.17 9.06
CA LEU A 89 -0.98 3.56 10.34
C LEU A 89 -0.49 4.60 11.37
N ALA A 90 0.39 5.51 10.95
CA ALA A 90 0.94 6.54 11.83
C ALA A 90 -0.14 7.49 12.39
N LEU A 91 -1.18 7.77 11.61
CA LEU A 91 -2.32 8.57 12.08
C LEU A 91 -3.09 7.90 13.24
N VAL A 92 -3.03 6.57 13.35
CA VAL A 92 -3.66 5.80 14.42
C VAL A 92 -2.71 5.63 15.61
N GLU A 93 -1.44 5.29 15.36
CA GLU A 93 -0.50 4.96 16.43
C GLU A 93 0.09 6.19 17.15
N VAL A 94 0.32 7.31 16.47
CA VAL A 94 0.92 8.50 17.10
C VAL A 94 0.06 9.06 18.25
N PRO A 95 -1.28 9.21 18.09
CA PRO A 95 -2.14 9.59 19.21
C PRO A 95 -2.07 8.62 20.38
N ALA A 96 -2.01 7.30 20.10
CA ALA A 96 -1.92 6.27 21.13
C ALA A 96 -0.58 6.33 21.88
N ALA A 97 0.54 6.52 21.18
CA ALA A 97 1.86 6.63 21.79
C ALA A 97 1.99 7.86 22.70
N ILE A 98 1.42 9.00 22.28
CA ILE A 98 1.36 10.21 23.11
C ILE A 98 0.52 9.97 24.36
N ALA A 99 -0.65 9.34 24.22
CA ALA A 99 -1.52 9.02 25.36
C ALA A 99 -0.82 8.13 26.38
N VAL A 100 -0.06 7.12 25.93
CA VAL A 100 0.73 6.24 26.81
C VAL A 100 1.88 6.99 27.48
N ALA A 101 2.55 7.90 26.78
CA ALA A 101 3.70 8.62 27.32
C ALA A 101 3.35 9.63 28.43
N VAL A 102 2.09 10.07 28.50
CA VAL A 102 1.61 11.09 29.46
C VAL A 102 0.77 10.48 30.59
N ALA A 103 0.37 9.21 30.47
CA ALA A 103 -0.35 8.46 31.52
C ALA A 103 0.59 8.03 32.66
#